data_AF-A0A2D5FEU9-F1
#
_entry.id   AF-A0A2D5FEU9-F1
#
_cell.length_a   1.000
_cell.length_b   1.000
_cell.length_c   1.000
_cell.angle_alpha   90.00
_cell.angle_beta   90.00
_cell.angle_gamma   90.00
#
_symmetry.space_group_name_H-M   'P 1'
#
loop_
_entity.id
_entity.type
_entity.pdbx_description
1 polymer ?
#
loop_
_entity_poly.entity_id
_entity_poly.type
_entity_poly.pdbx_seq_one_letter_code
_entity_poly.pdbx_strand_id
1 'polypeptide(L)'
;MENYHESFKKYESALLECTKLSQECAGIPSPTSSHFYASLLFTKLCSCAHSIGRLAPKPDQIGKDAHWDYSSVASLTRDLIECYLTFYYLCIDKCSSEEWNARWQLMNLHDHLSRVKMFNALGMDYEEKEEAKNVKNDVIEKLKSNKWFRKLSDKQQTHFLKGKNAFFKSQDEILTASGGNVSDFRFKYIFASNHTHTFPMGFYRMADGNRGRGVESQVEIQYTGLCLEWVSEYLLKAKEEFGGKFENQK
;
A
#
# COMPACT_ATOMS: atom_id res chain seq x y z
N MET A 1 -21.99 -0.48 -18.26
CA MET A 1 -22.20 -1.86 -17.77
C MET A 1 -21.18 -2.84 -18.34
N GLU A 2 -20.83 -2.78 -19.64
CA GLU A 2 -19.78 -3.64 -20.24
C GLU A 2 -18.43 -3.51 -19.51
N ASN A 3 -18.00 -2.30 -19.15
CA ASN A 3 -16.73 -2.07 -18.44
C ASN A 3 -16.68 -2.78 -17.06
N TYR A 4 -17.75 -2.78 -16.26
CA TYR A 4 -17.71 -3.39 -14.92
C TYR A 4 -17.48 -4.91 -14.95
N HIS A 5 -18.14 -5.61 -15.88
CA HIS A 5 -17.98 -7.06 -16.03
C HIS A 5 -16.53 -7.41 -16.38
N GLU A 6 -15.93 -6.63 -17.28
CA GLU A 6 -14.53 -6.79 -17.69
C GLU A 6 -13.57 -6.47 -16.55
N SER A 7 -13.77 -5.34 -15.84
CA SER A 7 -12.96 -4.98 -14.68
C SER A 7 -13.03 -6.06 -13.59
N PHE A 8 -14.23 -6.56 -13.29
CA PHE A 8 -14.44 -7.59 -12.27
C PHE A 8 -13.76 -8.91 -12.65
N LYS A 9 -13.90 -9.35 -13.91
CA LYS A 9 -13.26 -10.57 -14.40
C LYS A 9 -11.73 -10.46 -14.37
N LYS A 10 -11.18 -9.32 -14.79
CA LYS A 10 -9.74 -9.04 -14.74
C LYS A 10 -9.22 -9.07 -13.29
N TYR A 11 -9.96 -8.44 -12.38
CA TYR A 11 -9.68 -8.45 -10.95
C TYR A 11 -9.69 -9.86 -10.36
N GLU A 12 -10.72 -10.65 -10.65
CA GLU A 12 -10.86 -12.01 -10.13
C GLU A 12 -9.71 -12.91 -10.61
N SER A 13 -9.34 -12.81 -11.89
CA SER A 13 -8.17 -13.53 -12.44
C SER A 13 -6.88 -13.12 -11.74
N ALA A 14 -6.62 -11.80 -11.63
CA ALA A 14 -5.41 -11.28 -11.00
C ALA A 14 -5.30 -11.72 -9.53
N LEU A 15 -6.39 -11.66 -8.77
CA LEU A 15 -6.43 -12.09 -7.38
C LEU A 15 -6.20 -13.60 -7.25
N LEU A 16 -6.81 -14.42 -8.11
CA LEU A 16 -6.61 -15.87 -8.12
C LEU A 16 -5.14 -16.22 -8.36
N GLU A 17 -4.52 -15.60 -9.37
CA GLU A 17 -3.11 -15.82 -9.71
C GLU A 17 -2.17 -15.38 -8.58
N CYS A 18 -2.40 -14.21 -7.98
CA CYS A 18 -1.60 -13.73 -6.85
C CYS A 18 -1.77 -14.62 -5.61
N THR A 19 -3.00 -15.04 -5.31
CA THR A 19 -3.29 -15.93 -4.17
C THR A 19 -2.59 -17.27 -4.35
N LYS A 20 -2.66 -17.85 -5.55
CA LYS A 20 -1.97 -19.10 -5.89
C LYS A 20 -0.46 -18.96 -5.71
N LEU A 21 0.14 -17.90 -6.26
CA LEU A 21 1.57 -17.64 -6.10
C LEU A 21 1.97 -17.46 -4.63
N SER A 22 1.17 -16.72 -3.86
CA SER A 22 1.42 -16.54 -2.42
C SER A 22 1.39 -17.86 -1.65
N GLN A 23 0.47 -18.76 -2.01
CA GLN A 23 0.35 -20.09 -1.39
C GLN A 23 1.48 -21.03 -1.82
N GLU A 24 1.89 -21.02 -3.09
CA GLU A 24 3.03 -21.79 -3.59
C GLU A 24 4.35 -21.41 -2.91
N CYS A 25 4.51 -20.13 -2.55
CA CYS A 25 5.68 -19.64 -1.83
C CYS A 25 5.57 -19.81 -0.30
N ALA A 26 4.45 -20.31 0.22
CA ALA A 26 4.27 -20.49 1.65
C ALA A 26 5.24 -21.56 2.18
N GLY A 27 5.94 -21.24 3.26
CA GLY A 27 6.92 -22.13 3.87
C GLY A 27 8.30 -22.13 3.20
N ILE A 28 8.48 -21.45 2.06
CA ILE A 28 9.81 -21.25 1.47
C ILE A 28 10.62 -20.32 2.40
N PRO A 29 11.80 -20.74 2.89
CA PRO A 29 12.65 -19.88 3.72
C PRO A 29 13.04 -18.60 2.99
N SER A 30 13.02 -17.47 3.69
CA SER A 30 13.45 -16.19 3.12
C SER A 30 14.97 -16.05 3.22
N PRO A 31 15.74 -16.01 2.11
CA PRO A 31 17.20 -15.95 2.16
C PRO A 31 17.77 -14.65 2.74
N THR A 32 16.97 -13.59 2.71
CA THR A 32 17.33 -12.26 3.21
C THR A 32 16.10 -11.61 3.84
N SER A 33 16.31 -10.60 4.68
CA SER A 33 15.21 -9.79 5.21
C SER A 33 14.37 -9.12 4.11
N SER A 34 14.97 -8.75 2.97
CA SER A 34 14.23 -8.22 1.81
C SER A 34 13.19 -9.22 1.27
N HIS A 35 13.53 -10.51 1.22
CA HIS A 35 12.60 -11.58 0.82
C HIS A 35 11.51 -11.77 1.88
N PHE A 36 11.87 -11.75 3.16
CA PHE A 36 10.89 -11.87 4.24
C PHE A 36 9.83 -10.76 4.17
N TYR A 37 10.25 -9.50 4.06
CA TYR A 37 9.30 -8.38 3.92
C TYR A 37 8.53 -8.41 2.60
N ALA A 38 9.11 -8.95 1.53
CA ALA A 38 8.40 -9.14 0.26
C ALA A 38 7.20 -10.07 0.45
N SER A 39 7.39 -11.19 1.15
CA SER A 39 6.30 -12.13 1.46
C SER A 39 5.20 -11.50 2.32
N LEU A 40 5.58 -10.73 3.34
CA LEU A 40 4.61 -10.05 4.20
C LEU A 40 3.77 -9.02 3.43
N LEU A 41 4.42 -8.17 2.63
CA LEU A 41 3.75 -7.12 1.87
C LEU A 41 2.94 -7.69 0.70
N PHE A 42 3.43 -8.73 0.03
CA PHE A 42 2.66 -9.43 -1.02
C PHE A 42 1.42 -10.12 -0.45
N THR A 43 1.54 -10.74 0.73
CA THR A 43 0.39 -11.31 1.47
C THR A 43 -0.61 -10.20 1.80
N LYS A 44 -0.15 -9.05 2.31
CA LYS A 44 -1.01 -7.90 2.62
C LYS A 44 -1.74 -7.38 1.37
N LEU A 45 -1.07 -7.30 0.22
CA LEU A 45 -1.70 -6.96 -1.06
C LEU A 45 -2.84 -7.92 -1.40
N CYS A 46 -2.60 -9.23 -1.32
CA CYS A 46 -3.62 -10.26 -1.56
C CYS A 46 -4.79 -10.14 -0.58
N SER A 47 -4.52 -9.99 0.72
CA SER A 47 -5.55 -9.85 1.75
C SER A 47 -6.41 -8.61 1.54
N CYS A 48 -5.80 -7.47 1.21
CA CYS A 48 -6.52 -6.23 0.92
C CYS A 48 -7.41 -6.38 -0.33
N ALA A 49 -6.89 -7.01 -1.39
CA ALA A 49 -7.67 -7.31 -2.58
C ALA A 49 -8.87 -8.23 -2.26
N HIS A 50 -8.69 -9.29 -1.46
CA HIS A 50 -9.82 -10.13 -1.00
C HIS A 50 -10.91 -9.30 -0.32
N SER A 51 -10.54 -8.35 0.55
CA SER A 51 -11.51 -7.44 1.19
C SER A 51 -12.24 -6.56 0.17
N ILE A 52 -11.55 -6.03 -0.84
CA ILE A 52 -12.15 -5.24 -1.92
C ILE A 52 -13.21 -6.06 -2.67
N GLY A 53 -12.92 -7.30 -3.06
CA GLY A 53 -13.88 -8.17 -3.74
C GLY A 53 -15.07 -8.61 -2.90
N ARG A 54 -14.98 -8.51 -1.56
CA ARG A 54 -16.14 -8.74 -0.67
C ARG A 54 -17.09 -7.55 -0.63
N LEU A 55 -16.60 -6.35 -0.90
CA LEU A 55 -17.40 -5.12 -0.95
C LEU A 55 -17.97 -4.86 -2.34
N ALA A 56 -17.25 -5.25 -3.40
CA ALA A 56 -17.70 -5.07 -4.77
C ALA A 56 -18.79 -6.10 -5.15
N PRO A 57 -20.00 -5.69 -5.56
CA PRO A 57 -21.03 -6.61 -6.00
C PRO A 57 -20.58 -7.44 -7.21
N LYS A 58 -20.91 -8.73 -7.23
CA LYS A 58 -20.63 -9.56 -8.41
C LYS A 58 -21.46 -9.09 -9.61
N PRO A 59 -20.99 -9.31 -10.85
CA PRO A 59 -21.70 -8.81 -12.02
C PRO A 59 -23.14 -9.35 -12.15
N ASP A 60 -23.40 -10.57 -11.67
CA ASP A 60 -24.74 -11.18 -11.65
C ASP A 60 -25.67 -10.60 -10.57
N GLN A 61 -25.18 -9.70 -9.71
CA GLN A 61 -25.95 -8.99 -8.69
C GLN A 61 -26.40 -7.58 -9.14
N ILE A 62 -25.96 -7.13 -10.31
CA ILE A 62 -26.44 -5.87 -10.91
C ILE A 62 -27.95 -5.98 -11.18
N GLY A 63 -28.70 -4.96 -10.76
CA GLY A 63 -30.16 -4.90 -10.84
C GLY A 63 -30.89 -5.79 -9.83
N LYS A 64 -30.19 -6.37 -8.84
CA LYS A 64 -30.76 -7.29 -7.83
C LYS A 64 -30.65 -6.76 -6.40
N ASP A 65 -30.86 -5.46 -6.21
CA ASP A 65 -30.84 -4.78 -4.91
C ASP A 65 -29.56 -5.02 -4.07
N ALA A 66 -28.42 -5.17 -4.75
CA ALA A 66 -27.13 -5.27 -4.07
C ALA A 66 -26.73 -3.96 -3.38
N HIS A 67 -26.00 -4.07 -2.27
CA HIS A 67 -25.41 -2.90 -1.62
C HIS A 67 -24.19 -2.42 -2.42
N TRP A 68 -24.17 -1.14 -2.78
CA TRP A 68 -23.07 -0.51 -3.50
C TRP A 68 -22.39 0.55 -2.64
N ASP A 69 -21.09 0.35 -2.38
CA ASP A 69 -20.26 1.29 -1.63
C ASP A 69 -18.90 1.47 -2.31
N TYR A 70 -18.90 2.22 -3.42
CA TYR A 70 -17.67 2.53 -4.12
C TYR A 70 -16.67 3.31 -3.24
N SER A 71 -17.13 4.02 -2.21
CA SER A 71 -16.29 4.87 -1.35
C SER A 71 -15.38 4.02 -0.46
N SER A 72 -15.93 2.96 0.15
CA SER A 72 -15.13 1.99 0.91
C SER A 72 -14.20 1.20 -0.01
N VAL A 73 -14.67 0.81 -1.20
CA VAL A 73 -13.83 0.16 -2.22
C VAL A 73 -12.65 1.05 -2.64
N ALA A 74 -12.89 2.35 -2.87
CA ALA A 74 -11.86 3.32 -3.20
C ALA A 74 -10.86 3.51 -2.07
N SER A 75 -11.32 3.55 -0.81
CA SER A 75 -10.44 3.64 0.36
C SER A 75 -9.48 2.47 0.45
N LEU A 76 -9.97 1.24 0.29
CA LEU A 76 -9.11 0.05 0.29
C LEU A 76 -8.21 -0.01 -0.96
N THR A 77 -8.66 0.52 -2.09
CA THR A 77 -7.83 0.62 -3.30
C THR A 77 -6.63 1.53 -3.06
N ARG A 78 -6.80 2.65 -2.33
CA ARG A 78 -5.67 3.49 -1.90
C ARG A 78 -4.68 2.69 -1.05
N ASP A 79 -5.17 1.97 -0.05
CA ASP A 79 -4.34 1.19 0.86
C ASP A 79 -3.53 0.12 0.09
N LEU A 80 -4.14 -0.52 -0.90
CA LEU A 80 -3.49 -1.48 -1.78
C LEU A 80 -2.38 -0.84 -2.62
N ILE A 81 -2.64 0.34 -3.19
CA ILE A 81 -1.66 1.08 -3.99
C ILE A 81 -0.47 1.52 -3.12
N GLU A 82 -0.71 2.06 -1.93
CA GLU A 82 0.36 2.45 -0.99
C GLU A 82 1.17 1.23 -0.51
N CYS A 83 0.49 0.09 -0.30
CA CYS A 83 1.13 -1.17 0.00
C CYS A 83 2.03 -1.63 -1.16
N TYR A 84 1.60 -1.48 -2.41
CA TYR A 84 2.42 -1.81 -3.58
C TYR A 84 3.66 -0.92 -3.66
N LEU A 85 3.52 0.40 -3.47
CA LEU A 85 4.69 1.29 -3.48
C LEU A 85 5.70 0.93 -2.38
N THR A 86 5.20 0.54 -1.21
CA THR A 86 6.05 0.06 -0.10
C THR A 86 6.75 -1.25 -0.44
N PHE A 87 6.00 -2.21 -1.00
CA PHE A 87 6.51 -3.49 -1.49
C PHE A 87 7.61 -3.27 -2.53
N TYR A 88 7.34 -2.46 -3.55
CA TYR A 88 8.31 -2.17 -4.59
C TYR A 88 9.56 -1.52 -4.02
N TYR A 89 9.42 -0.43 -3.27
CA TYR A 89 10.54 0.33 -2.72
C TYR A 89 11.43 -0.49 -1.78
N LEU A 90 10.84 -1.28 -0.89
CA LEU A 90 11.61 -2.02 0.11
C LEU A 90 12.16 -3.33 -0.46
N CYS A 91 11.46 -3.98 -1.39
CA CYS A 91 11.73 -5.37 -1.74
C CYS A 91 12.18 -5.59 -3.18
N ILE A 92 11.78 -4.73 -4.12
CA ILE A 92 11.99 -4.94 -5.56
C ILE A 92 13.01 -3.97 -6.14
N ASP A 93 12.92 -2.69 -5.76
CA ASP A 93 13.83 -1.63 -6.22
C ASP A 93 15.28 -1.98 -5.91
N LYS A 94 16.08 -2.15 -6.98
CA LYS A 94 17.47 -2.57 -6.87
C LYS A 94 18.29 -1.49 -6.18
N CYS A 95 18.93 -1.87 -5.08
CA CYS A 95 19.83 -0.99 -4.34
C CYS A 95 20.96 -1.79 -3.70
N SER A 96 21.97 -1.07 -3.19
CA SER A 96 23.03 -1.69 -2.40
C SER A 96 22.50 -2.23 -1.07
N SER A 97 23.19 -3.21 -0.47
CA SER A 97 22.86 -3.70 0.88
C SER A 97 22.79 -2.58 1.91
N GLU A 98 23.68 -1.58 1.78
CA GLU A 98 23.80 -0.51 2.75
C GLU A 98 22.64 0.46 2.62
N GLU A 99 22.23 0.74 1.39
CA GLU A 99 21.01 1.49 1.14
C GLU A 99 19.79 0.75 1.66
N TRP A 100 19.64 -0.54 1.34
CA TRP A 100 18.52 -1.35 1.82
C TRP A 100 18.42 -1.33 3.35
N ASN A 101 19.56 -1.50 4.04
CA ASN A 101 19.63 -1.42 5.48
C ASN A 101 19.19 -0.05 6.00
N ALA A 102 19.64 1.05 5.37
CA ALA A 102 19.18 2.38 5.72
C ALA A 102 17.66 2.53 5.52
N ARG A 103 17.11 2.06 4.39
CA ARG A 103 15.65 2.08 4.10
C ARG A 103 14.87 1.39 5.22
N TRP A 104 15.33 0.20 5.60
CA TRP A 104 14.72 -0.59 6.67
C TRP A 104 14.79 0.11 8.03
N GLN A 105 15.94 0.69 8.40
CA GLN A 105 16.05 1.42 9.66
C GLN A 105 15.16 2.67 9.71
N LEU A 106 15.01 3.41 8.60
CA LEU A 106 14.11 4.54 8.54
C LEU A 106 12.64 4.11 8.76
N MET A 107 12.23 2.98 8.19
CA MET A 107 10.90 2.42 8.43
C MET A 107 10.70 2.04 9.91
N ASN A 108 11.70 1.43 10.55
CA ASN A 108 11.64 1.11 11.98
C ASN A 108 11.54 2.37 12.84
N LEU A 109 12.29 3.42 12.50
CA LEU A 109 12.20 4.71 13.20
C LEU A 109 10.80 5.32 13.04
N HIS A 110 10.25 5.27 11.83
CA HIS A 110 8.92 5.78 11.55
C HIS A 110 7.81 5.00 12.29
N ASP A 111 7.88 3.66 12.30
CA ASP A 111 6.95 2.81 13.06
C ASP A 111 7.04 3.12 14.56
N HIS A 112 8.25 3.18 15.11
CA HIS A 112 8.45 3.49 16.53
C HIS A 112 7.84 4.85 16.91
N LEU A 113 8.12 5.91 16.17
CA LEU A 113 7.58 7.25 16.47
C LEU A 113 6.06 7.32 16.24
N SER A 114 5.54 6.55 15.30
CA SER A 114 4.09 6.43 15.08
C SER A 114 3.39 5.76 16.27
N ARG A 115 4.00 4.70 16.83
CA ARG A 115 3.52 4.05 18.06
C ARG A 115 3.59 4.98 19.27
N VAL A 116 4.70 5.70 19.44
CA VAL A 116 4.83 6.74 20.49
C VAL A 116 3.67 7.73 20.40
N LYS A 117 3.45 8.30 19.21
CA LYS A 117 2.34 9.25 19.00
C LYS A 117 0.97 8.64 19.33
N MET A 118 0.74 7.39 18.91
CA MET A 118 -0.51 6.67 19.17
C MET A 118 -0.75 6.42 20.67
N PHE A 119 0.26 5.95 21.40
CA PHE A 119 0.12 5.68 22.84
C PHE A 119 0.08 6.96 23.67
N ASN A 120 0.82 8.01 23.28
CA ASN A 120 0.73 9.31 23.93
C ASN A 120 -0.67 9.93 23.79
N ALA A 121 -1.38 9.67 22.69
CA ALA A 121 -2.77 10.08 22.52
C ALA A 121 -3.74 9.41 23.52
N LEU A 122 -3.34 8.27 24.11
CA LEU A 122 -4.05 7.61 25.22
C LEU A 122 -3.61 8.11 26.60
N GLY A 123 -2.75 9.13 26.66
CA GLY A 123 -2.14 9.61 27.91
C GLY A 123 -1.11 8.65 28.50
N MET A 124 -0.68 7.64 27.74
CA MET A 124 0.40 6.75 28.16
C MET A 124 1.73 7.40 27.85
N ASP A 125 2.61 7.50 28.84
CA ASP A 125 3.96 8.01 28.63
C ASP A 125 4.87 6.92 28.03
N TYR A 126 4.61 6.60 26.76
CA TYR A 126 5.27 5.49 26.09
C TYR A 126 6.72 5.80 25.76
N GLU A 127 7.05 7.07 25.49
CA GLU A 127 8.42 7.50 25.18
C GLU A 127 9.30 7.57 26.43
N GLU A 128 8.75 7.79 27.62
CA GLU A 128 9.53 7.75 28.87
C GLU A 128 9.91 6.32 29.30
N LYS A 129 9.32 5.29 28.71
CA LYS A 129 9.75 3.90 28.95
C LYS A 129 11.15 3.70 28.40
N GLU A 130 12.05 3.23 29.27
CA GLU A 130 13.47 3.01 28.95
C GLU A 130 13.66 2.12 27.70
N GLU A 131 12.83 1.09 27.57
CA GLU A 131 12.81 0.19 26.40
C GLU A 131 12.53 0.94 25.09
N ALA A 132 11.58 1.88 25.12
CA ALA A 132 11.24 2.68 23.95
C ALA A 132 12.38 3.64 23.57
N LYS A 133 12.99 4.30 24.56
CA LYS A 133 14.18 5.15 24.35
C LYS A 133 15.33 4.37 23.75
N ASN A 134 15.61 3.18 24.28
CA ASN A 134 16.70 2.32 23.81
C ASN A 134 16.51 1.88 22.37
N VAL A 135 15.28 1.48 21.99
CA VAL A 135 14.98 1.12 20.59
C VAL A 135 15.18 2.31 19.65
N LYS A 136 14.69 3.50 20.02
CA LYS A 136 14.85 4.71 19.22
C LYS A 136 16.32 5.08 19.02
N ASN A 137 17.11 5.06 20.10
CA ASN A 137 18.52 5.43 20.06
C ASN A 137 19.32 4.43 19.21
N ASP A 138 19.10 3.13 19.38
CA ASP A 138 19.74 2.07 18.59
C ASP A 138 19.46 2.23 17.09
N VAL A 139 18.21 2.47 16.69
CA VAL A 139 17.84 2.70 15.28
C VAL A 139 18.51 3.96 14.72
N ILE A 140 18.55 5.05 15.50
CA ILE A 140 19.21 6.31 15.09
C ILE A 140 20.73 6.10 14.93
N GLU A 141 21.37 5.39 15.85
CA GLU A 141 22.80 5.09 15.77
C GLU A 141 23.13 4.20 14.56
N LYS A 142 22.31 3.19 14.29
CA LYS A 142 22.42 2.35 13.08
C LYS A 142 22.27 3.17 11.80
N LEU A 143 21.32 4.10 11.74
CA LEU A 143 21.18 5.02 10.59
C LEU A 143 22.40 5.93 10.43
N LYS A 144 22.87 6.56 11.51
CA LYS A 144 24.03 7.48 11.47
C LYS A 144 25.34 6.79 11.09
N SER A 145 25.51 5.53 11.50
CA SER A 145 26.69 4.73 11.18
C SER A 145 26.66 4.12 9.77
N ASN A 146 25.48 4.04 9.15
CA ASN A 146 25.30 3.48 7.82
C ASN A 146 26.05 4.29 6.74
N LYS A 147 26.91 3.60 5.96
CA LYS A 147 27.78 4.24 4.95
C LYS A 147 27.02 4.93 3.83
N TRP A 148 25.86 4.41 3.42
CA TRP A 148 25.04 5.02 2.38
C TRP A 148 24.37 6.29 2.92
N PHE A 149 23.79 6.21 4.13
CA PHE A 149 23.12 7.34 4.77
C PHE A 149 24.07 8.53 5.01
N ARG A 150 25.32 8.27 5.40
CA ARG A 150 26.36 9.30 5.60
C ARG A 150 26.73 10.07 4.32
N LYS A 151 26.37 9.57 3.13
CA LYS A 151 26.59 10.28 1.86
C LYS A 151 25.49 11.28 1.55
N LEU A 152 24.35 11.21 2.25
CA LEU A 152 23.30 12.22 2.12
C LEU A 152 23.79 13.56 2.69
N SER A 153 23.22 14.66 2.19
CA SER A 153 23.53 15.99 2.76
C SER A 153 23.11 16.08 4.23
N ASP A 154 23.77 16.91 5.03
CA ASP A 154 23.44 17.12 6.44
C ASP A 154 21.97 17.53 6.63
N LYS A 155 21.42 18.29 5.67
CA LYS A 155 20.01 18.67 5.63
C LYS A 155 19.10 17.44 5.48
N GLN A 156 19.43 16.54 4.56
CA GLN A 156 18.68 15.29 4.37
C GLN A 156 18.81 14.38 5.60
N GLN A 157 20.02 14.18 6.12
CA GLN A 157 20.23 13.36 7.31
C GLN A 157 19.40 13.89 8.49
N THR A 158 19.46 15.19 8.77
CA THR A 158 18.67 15.84 9.82
C THR A 158 17.17 15.71 9.58
N HIS A 159 16.73 15.78 8.32
CA HIS A 159 15.32 15.59 7.96
C HIS A 159 14.84 14.17 8.27
N PHE A 160 15.56 13.14 7.80
CA PHE A 160 15.15 11.74 7.95
C PHE A 160 15.29 11.23 9.39
N LEU A 161 16.25 11.74 10.18
CA LEU A 161 16.37 11.41 11.60
C LEU A 161 15.20 11.89 12.46
N LYS A 162 14.31 12.74 11.92
CA LYS A 162 13.03 13.08 12.58
C LYS A 162 11.99 11.97 12.46
N GLY A 163 12.22 10.97 11.60
CA GLY A 163 11.35 9.80 11.39
C GLY A 163 9.92 10.12 10.93
N LYS A 164 9.66 11.34 10.43
CA LYS A 164 8.35 11.72 9.89
C LYS A 164 8.04 11.05 8.55
N ASN A 165 9.08 10.61 7.84
CA ASN A 165 9.00 9.95 6.55
C ASN A 165 9.41 8.48 6.70
N ALA A 166 8.64 7.56 6.12
CA ALA A 166 8.98 6.14 6.06
C ALA A 166 9.95 5.80 4.91
N PHE A 167 10.17 6.76 3.99
CA PHE A 167 10.92 6.55 2.75
C PHE A 167 11.93 7.68 2.53
N PHE A 168 13.07 7.35 1.91
CA PHE A 168 14.03 8.34 1.41
C PHE A 168 13.62 8.97 0.08
N LYS A 169 12.70 8.32 -0.64
CA LYS A 169 12.13 8.76 -1.92
C LYS A 169 10.71 9.27 -1.71
N SER A 170 10.29 10.23 -2.51
CA SER A 170 8.88 10.60 -2.65
C SER A 170 8.06 9.49 -3.32
N GLN A 171 6.74 9.53 -3.18
CA GLN A 171 5.84 8.59 -3.85
C GLN A 171 6.01 8.63 -5.38
N ASP A 172 6.15 9.82 -5.96
CA ASP A 172 6.36 9.99 -7.41
C ASP A 172 7.67 9.31 -7.86
N GLU A 173 8.76 9.46 -7.10
CA GLU A 173 10.04 8.78 -7.40
C GLU A 173 9.94 7.25 -7.32
N ILE A 174 9.21 6.72 -6.33
CA ILE A 174 8.99 5.28 -6.20
C ILE A 174 8.14 4.75 -7.36
N LEU A 175 7.06 5.48 -7.68
CA LEU A 175 6.18 5.13 -8.79
C LEU A 175 6.93 5.14 -10.13
N THR A 176 7.69 6.19 -10.42
CA THR A 176 8.50 6.26 -11.65
C THR A 176 9.52 5.13 -11.71
N ALA A 177 10.18 4.79 -10.60
CA ALA A 177 11.09 3.64 -10.54
C ALA A 177 10.35 2.33 -10.87
N SER A 178 9.11 2.16 -10.40
CA SER A 178 8.26 1.00 -10.72
C SER A 178 7.67 1.01 -12.14
N GLY A 179 8.09 1.93 -13.01
CA GLY A 179 7.59 2.06 -14.39
C GLY A 179 6.19 2.67 -14.50
N GLY A 180 5.67 3.30 -13.45
CA GLY A 180 4.34 3.92 -13.44
C GLY A 180 4.31 5.34 -14.02
N ASN A 181 3.13 5.78 -14.46
CA ASN A 181 2.89 7.14 -14.94
C ASN A 181 2.42 8.06 -13.80
N VAL A 182 3.17 9.13 -13.52
CA VAL A 182 2.88 10.06 -12.40
C VAL A 182 1.54 10.77 -12.54
N SER A 183 1.14 11.18 -13.75
CA SER A 183 -0.12 11.89 -13.96
C SER A 183 -1.32 10.98 -13.68
N ASP A 184 -1.27 9.76 -14.19
CA ASP A 184 -2.30 8.75 -13.97
C ASP A 184 -2.38 8.35 -12.49
N PHE A 185 -1.26 8.08 -11.86
CA PHE A 185 -1.21 7.80 -10.42
C PHE A 185 -1.78 8.93 -9.56
N ARG A 186 -1.44 10.19 -9.86
CA ARG A 186 -1.99 11.33 -9.10
C ARG A 186 -3.50 11.39 -9.17
N PHE A 187 -4.10 11.08 -10.34
CA PHE A 187 -5.55 10.98 -10.45
C PHE A 187 -6.11 9.87 -9.56
N LYS A 188 -5.58 8.64 -9.67
CA LYS A 188 -5.98 7.49 -8.85
C LYS A 188 -5.89 7.81 -7.36
N TYR A 189 -4.76 8.40 -6.94
CA TYR A 189 -4.47 8.75 -5.56
C TYR A 189 -5.39 9.84 -5.01
N ILE A 190 -5.61 10.92 -5.77
CA ILE A 190 -6.53 12.00 -5.37
C ILE A 190 -7.97 11.46 -5.30
N PHE A 191 -8.41 10.69 -6.29
CA PHE A 191 -9.74 10.09 -6.29
C PHE A 191 -9.93 9.24 -5.04
N ALA A 192 -9.05 8.29 -4.78
CA ALA A 192 -9.19 7.37 -3.65
C ALA A 192 -9.06 8.08 -2.29
N SER A 193 -8.14 9.05 -2.17
CA SER A 193 -7.93 9.82 -0.93
C SER A 193 -9.15 10.65 -0.52
N ASN A 194 -9.90 11.19 -1.49
CA ASN A 194 -11.14 11.93 -1.22
C ASN A 194 -12.27 11.06 -0.66
N HIS A 195 -12.14 9.74 -0.74
CA HIS A 195 -13.11 8.77 -0.22
C HIS A 195 -12.63 8.11 1.08
N THR A 196 -11.33 8.20 1.42
CA THR A 196 -10.78 7.79 2.72
C THR A 196 -11.11 8.78 3.83
N HIS A 197 -11.01 10.07 3.54
CA HIS A 197 -11.32 11.12 4.50
C HIS A 197 -12.72 11.67 4.19
N THR A 198 -13.52 11.93 5.23
CA THR A 198 -14.87 12.53 5.09
C THR A 198 -14.79 14.02 4.74
N PHE A 199 -14.14 14.34 3.63
CA PHE A 199 -14.10 15.67 3.04
C PHE A 199 -15.28 15.88 2.09
N PRO A 200 -15.64 17.13 1.77
CA PRO A 200 -16.83 17.45 0.96
C PRO A 200 -16.99 16.63 -0.33
N MET A 201 -15.89 16.29 -1.02
CA MET A 201 -15.96 15.48 -2.24
C MET A 201 -16.56 14.08 -2.00
N GLY A 202 -16.35 13.50 -0.82
CA GLY A 202 -16.84 12.18 -0.45
C GLY A 202 -18.33 12.14 -0.11
N PHE A 203 -18.97 13.27 0.27
CA PHE A 203 -20.37 13.24 0.74
C PHE A 203 -21.30 14.33 0.23
N TYR A 204 -20.83 15.50 -0.22
CA TYR A 204 -21.74 16.61 -0.60
C TYR A 204 -22.72 16.22 -1.72
N ARG A 205 -22.26 15.43 -2.70
CA ARG A 205 -23.08 14.99 -3.83
C ARG A 205 -23.93 13.74 -3.56
N MET A 206 -23.95 13.24 -2.32
CA MET A 206 -24.91 12.20 -1.94
C MET A 206 -26.35 12.74 -1.97
N ALA A 207 -26.53 14.03 -1.71
CA ALA A 207 -27.81 14.72 -1.79
C ALA A 207 -28.40 14.72 -3.22
N ASP A 208 -27.55 14.72 -4.25
CA ASP A 208 -27.94 14.69 -5.66
C ASP A 208 -28.48 13.31 -6.10
N GLY A 209 -28.45 12.30 -5.20
CA GLY A 209 -29.04 10.98 -5.40
C GLY A 209 -28.27 10.03 -6.32
N ASN A 210 -27.21 10.49 -6.97
CA ASN A 210 -26.53 9.70 -8.00
C ASN A 210 -25.34 8.86 -7.50
N ARG A 211 -24.96 8.91 -6.21
CA ARG A 211 -23.88 8.10 -5.61
C ARG A 211 -23.88 8.14 -4.07
N GLY A 212 -23.19 7.19 -3.45
CA GLY A 212 -22.85 7.15 -2.02
C GLY A 212 -23.99 6.73 -1.08
N ARG A 213 -25.13 6.29 -1.61
CA ARG A 213 -26.34 5.97 -0.81
C ARG A 213 -26.47 4.49 -0.45
N GLY A 214 -25.51 3.65 -0.81
CA GLY A 214 -25.62 2.21 -0.60
C GLY A 214 -26.51 1.49 -1.62
N VAL A 215 -26.96 2.19 -2.67
CA VAL A 215 -27.89 1.69 -3.70
C VAL A 215 -27.26 1.79 -5.08
N GLU A 216 -27.67 0.89 -5.97
CA GLU A 216 -27.17 0.86 -7.33
C GLU A 216 -27.38 2.20 -8.05
N SER A 217 -26.34 2.65 -8.74
CA SER A 217 -26.40 3.76 -9.70
C SER A 217 -25.30 3.58 -10.74
N GLN A 218 -25.37 4.32 -11.85
CA GLN A 218 -24.31 4.28 -12.86
C GLN A 218 -22.95 4.71 -12.29
N VAL A 219 -22.93 5.67 -11.35
CA VAL A 219 -21.68 6.15 -10.75
C VAL A 219 -21.07 5.09 -9.83
N GLU A 220 -21.89 4.41 -9.02
CA GLU A 220 -21.45 3.30 -8.17
C GLU A 220 -20.78 2.19 -8.99
N ILE A 221 -21.45 1.77 -10.07
CA ILE A 221 -20.96 0.73 -10.97
C ILE A 221 -19.64 1.17 -11.63
N GLN A 222 -19.58 2.39 -12.16
CA GLN A 222 -18.39 2.89 -12.85
C GLN A 222 -17.19 3.06 -11.92
N TYR A 223 -17.39 3.67 -10.75
CA TYR A 223 -16.30 3.94 -9.81
C TYR A 223 -15.80 2.66 -9.14
N THR A 224 -16.70 1.73 -8.81
CA THR A 224 -16.28 0.40 -8.33
C THR A 224 -15.49 -0.32 -9.43
N GLY A 225 -15.93 -0.26 -10.69
CA GLY A 225 -15.20 -0.83 -11.83
C GLY A 225 -13.78 -0.25 -11.99
N LEU A 226 -13.62 1.07 -11.93
CA LEU A 226 -12.31 1.73 -11.97
C LEU A 226 -11.39 1.25 -10.85
N CYS A 227 -11.91 1.14 -9.62
CA CYS A 227 -11.14 0.61 -8.51
C CYS A 227 -10.68 -0.83 -8.74
N LEU A 228 -11.57 -1.71 -9.23
CA LEU A 228 -11.21 -3.09 -9.56
C LEU A 228 -10.15 -3.17 -10.66
N GLU A 229 -10.24 -2.30 -11.67
CA GLU A 229 -9.21 -2.20 -12.72
C GLU A 229 -7.85 -1.81 -12.15
N TRP A 230 -7.79 -0.78 -11.29
CA TRP A 230 -6.55 -0.35 -10.65
C TRP A 230 -5.98 -1.42 -9.72
N VAL A 231 -6.82 -2.08 -8.92
CA VAL A 231 -6.39 -3.21 -8.08
C VAL A 231 -5.77 -4.31 -8.93
N SER A 232 -6.41 -4.65 -10.05
CA SER A 232 -5.90 -5.66 -10.99
C SER A 232 -4.51 -5.29 -11.52
N GLU A 233 -4.32 -4.04 -11.93
CA GLU A 233 -3.04 -3.52 -12.43
C GLU A 233 -1.92 -3.73 -11.40
N TYR A 234 -2.13 -3.25 -10.17
CA TYR A 234 -1.10 -3.36 -9.12
C TYR A 234 -0.87 -4.78 -8.63
N LEU A 235 -1.90 -5.63 -8.60
CA LEU A 235 -1.74 -7.06 -8.31
C LEU A 235 -0.89 -7.75 -9.36
N LEU A 236 -1.15 -7.52 -10.65
CA LEU A 236 -0.38 -8.15 -11.73
C LEU A 236 1.08 -7.71 -11.73
N LYS A 237 1.36 -6.41 -11.49
CA LYS A 237 2.73 -5.92 -11.31
C LYS A 237 3.41 -6.58 -10.11
N ALA A 238 2.74 -6.61 -8.96
CA ALA A 238 3.27 -7.25 -7.75
C ALA A 238 3.54 -8.74 -7.97
N LYS A 239 2.68 -9.45 -8.72
CA LYS A 239 2.82 -10.86 -9.04
C LYS A 239 4.10 -11.11 -9.83
N GLU A 240 4.34 -10.35 -10.89
CA GLU A 240 5.53 -10.47 -11.73
C GLU A 240 6.81 -10.21 -10.91
N GLU A 241 6.83 -9.11 -10.15
CA GLU A 241 7.97 -8.70 -9.33
C GLU A 241 8.25 -9.68 -8.19
N PHE A 242 7.20 -10.19 -7.53
CA PHE A 242 7.31 -11.20 -6.47
C PHE A 242 7.78 -12.53 -7.06
N GLY A 243 7.19 -12.97 -8.17
CA GLY A 243 7.58 -14.20 -8.87
C GLY A 243 9.05 -14.18 -9.25
N GLY A 244 9.52 -13.11 -9.91
CA GLY A 244 10.93 -12.96 -10.28
C GLY A 244 11.88 -12.89 -9.10
N LYS A 245 11.44 -12.36 -7.94
CA LYS A 245 12.26 -12.35 -6.72
C LYS A 245 12.45 -13.75 -6.13
N PHE A 246 11.46 -14.64 -6.25
CA PHE A 246 11.47 -15.99 -5.67
C PHE A 246 11.77 -17.11 -6.70
N GLU A 247 11.98 -16.78 -7.97
CA GLU A 247 12.21 -17.76 -9.05
C GLU A 247 13.42 -18.68 -8.77
N ASN A 248 14.48 -18.15 -8.17
CA ASN A 248 15.68 -18.93 -7.80
C ASN A 248 15.53 -19.72 -6.49
N GLN A 249 14.35 -19.71 -5.86
CA GLN A 249 14.06 -20.39 -4.58
C GLN A 249 13.04 -21.53 -4.71
N LYS A 250 12.44 -21.69 -5.90
CA LYS A 250 11.56 -22.81 -6.25
C LYS A 250 12.37 -23.97 -6.82
#